data_AF-A0A7J3VUS8-F1
#
_entry.id   AF-A0A7J3VUS8-F1
#
_cell.length_a   1.000
_cell.length_b   1.000
_cell.length_c   1.000
_cell.angle_alpha   90.00
_cell.angle_beta   90.00
_cell.angle_gamma   90.00
#
_symmetry.space_group_name_H-M   'P 1'
#
loop_
_entity.id
_entity.type
_entity.pdbx_description
1 polymer ?
#
loop_
_entity_poly.entity_id
_entity_poly.type
_entity_poly.pdbx_seq_one_letter_code
_entity_poly.pdbx_strand_id
1 'polypeptide(L)' 'LGAERLGIFILDEPTVHLDPENRSRLSHLFTSLAQTINQVLVITHDEELFTGTDAHVYKFSRNTGEPTRVVELSQ' A
#
# COMPACT_ATOMS: atom_id res chain seq x y z
N LEU A 1 -3.86 -1.31 -24.61
CA LEU A 1 -3.90 0.13 -24.94
C LEU A 1 -4.72 0.84 -23.87
N GLY A 2 -4.11 1.62 -22.98
CA GLY A 2 -4.87 2.47 -22.05
C GLY A 2 -4.24 2.83 -20.70
N ALA A 3 -3.21 2.11 -20.22
CA ALA A 3 -2.64 2.40 -18.91
C ALA A 3 -1.58 3.53 -18.91
N GLU A 4 -1.06 3.93 -20.08
CA GLU A 4 -0.01 4.98 -20.18
C GLU A 4 -0.44 6.38 -19.71
N ARG A 5 -1.72 6.58 -19.33
CA ARG A 5 -2.22 7.84 -18.78
C ARG A 5 -2.84 7.72 -17.39
N LEU A 6 -2.68 6.60 -16.71
CA LEU A 6 -3.08 6.48 -15.31
C LEU A 6 -1.92 6.99 -14.45
N GLY A 7 -2.00 8.26 -14.05
CA GLY A 7 -0.93 8.90 -13.28
C GLY A 7 -0.75 8.32 -11.88
N ILE A 8 -1.83 7.79 -11.29
CA ILE A 8 -1.85 7.28 -9.91
C ILE A 8 -2.84 6.11 -9.81
N PHE A 9 -2.43 5.02 -9.17
CA PHE A 9 -3.32 3.94 -8.72
C PHE A 9 -3.52 4.05 -7.21
N ILE A 10 -4.77 3.99 -6.75
CA ILE A 10 -5.12 3.95 -5.34
C ILE A 10 -5.82 2.62 -5.08
N LEU A 11 -5.29 1.84 -4.13
CA LEU A 11 -5.81 0.55 -3.71
C LEU A 11 -6.24 0.65 -2.26
N ASP A 12 -7.53 0.41 -1.99
CA ASP A 12 -8.10 0.43 -0.64
C ASP A 12 -8.39 -0.99 -0.18
N GLU A 13 -7.71 -1.42 0.87
CA GLU A 13 -7.80 -2.74 1.49
C GLU A 13 -7.71 -3.92 0.49
N PRO A 14 -6.64 -4.00 -0.33
CA PRO A 14 -6.58 -4.95 -1.45
C PRO A 14 -6.35 -6.41 -1.04
N THR A 15 -6.05 -6.68 0.24
CA THR A 15 -5.85 -8.03 0.78
C THR A 15 -7.11 -8.67 1.36
N VAL A 16 -8.24 -7.96 1.34
CA VAL A 16 -9.49 -8.44 1.90
C VAL A 16 -9.91 -9.75 1.21
N HIS A 17 -10.13 -10.80 2.03
CA HIS A 17 -10.41 -12.19 1.63
C HIS A 17 -9.25 -12.97 0.99
N LEU A 18 -8.02 -12.45 0.95
CA LEU A 18 -6.86 -13.22 0.49
C LEU A 18 -6.32 -14.13 1.59
N ASP A 19 -5.99 -15.36 1.22
CA ASP A 19 -5.14 -16.25 2.02
C ASP A 19 -3.69 -15.74 2.09
N PRO A 20 -2.86 -16.23 3.02
CA PRO A 20 -1.48 -15.76 3.19
C PRO A 20 -0.61 -15.87 1.94
N GLU A 21 -0.81 -16.91 1.12
CA GLU A 21 -0.04 -17.10 -0.11
C GLU A 21 -0.38 -16.01 -1.13
N ASN A 22 -1.66 -15.72 -1.31
CA ASN A 22 -2.12 -14.68 -2.22
C ASN A 22 -1.75 -13.27 -1.73
N ARG A 23 -1.65 -13.03 -0.42
CA ARG A 23 -1.11 -11.77 0.14
C ARG A 23 0.36 -11.57 -0.21
N SER A 24 1.18 -12.62 -0.04
CA SER A 24 2.60 -12.58 -0.43
C SER A 24 2.77 -12.32 -1.93
N ARG A 25 1.98 -13.00 -2.77
CA ARG A 25 1.95 -12.73 -4.22
C ARG A 25 1.56 -11.29 -4.53
N LEU A 26 0.59 -10.73 -3.83
CA LEU A 26 0.15 -9.35 -4.01
C LEU A 26 1.24 -8.34 -3.62
N SER A 27 1.98 -8.59 -2.55
CA SER A 27 3.14 -7.76 -2.17
C SER A 27 4.19 -7.72 -3.30
N HIS A 28 4.54 -8.86 -3.89
CA HIS A 28 5.45 -8.91 -5.04
C HIS A 28 4.90 -8.19 -6.30
N LEU A 29 3.58 -8.22 -6.50
CA LEU A 29 2.94 -7.47 -7.59
C LEU A 29 3.07 -5.97 -7.37
N PHE A 30 2.93 -5.45 -6.15
CA PHE A 30 3.10 -4.02 -5.88
C PHE A 30 4.50 -3.52 -6.20
N THR A 31 5.54 -4.28 -5.86
CA THR A 31 6.92 -3.98 -6.27
C THR A 31 7.06 -3.92 -7.78
N SER A 32 6.41 -4.83 -8.51
CA SER A 32 6.45 -4.87 -9.98
C SER A 32 5.64 -3.73 -10.61
N LEU A 33 4.50 -3.36 -10.02
CA LEU A 33 3.66 -2.26 -10.48
C LEU A 33 4.35 -0.91 -10.30
N ALA A 34 5.10 -0.71 -9.22
CA ALA A 34 5.89 0.49 -9.00
C ALA A 34 6.97 0.73 -10.08
N GLN A 35 7.38 -0.32 -10.79
CA GLN A 35 8.32 -0.20 -11.93
C GLN A 35 7.64 0.24 -13.24
N THR A 36 6.33 0.05 -13.35
CA THR A 36 5.59 0.26 -14.62
C THR A 36 4.61 1.43 -14.54
N ILE A 37 4.16 1.79 -13.33
CA ILE A 37 3.17 2.83 -13.05
C ILE A 37 3.84 3.95 -12.26
N ASN A 38 3.56 5.21 -12.64
CA ASN A 38 4.21 6.38 -12.04
C ASN A 38 4.01 6.50 -10.52
N GLN A 39 2.84 6.12 -10.02
CA GLN A 39 2.55 6.20 -8.59
C GLN A 39 1.49 5.17 -8.17
N VAL A 40 1.74 4.49 -7.06
CA VAL A 40 0.81 3.56 -6.41
C VAL A 40 0.67 3.98 -4.94
N LEU A 41 -0.57 4.14 -4.48
CA LEU A 41 -0.93 4.36 -3.09
C LEU A 41 -1.75 3.16 -2.60
N VAL A 42 -1.29 2.51 -1.55
CA VAL A 42 -1.99 1.39 -0.92
C VAL A 42 -2.45 1.82 0.48
N ILE A 43 -3.73 1.62 0.76
CA ILE A 43 -4.34 1.80 2.07
C ILE A 43 -4.65 0.40 2.59
N THR A 44 -4.08 0.03 3.72
CA THR A 44 -4.22 -1.31 4.29
C THR A 44 -3.98 -1.29 5.80
N HIS A 45 -4.59 -2.23 6.51
CA HIS A 45 -4.24 -2.57 7.89
C HIS A 45 -3.28 -3.78 7.99
N ASP A 46 -2.89 -4.37 6.86
CA ASP A 46 -2.00 -5.53 6.79
C ASP A 46 -0.53 -5.10 6.72
N GLU A 47 0.22 -5.35 7.80
CA GLU A 47 1.65 -5.01 7.90
C GLU A 47 2.56 -5.91 7.04
N GLU A 48 2.12 -7.11 6.69
CA GLU A 48 2.91 -8.04 5.89
C GLU A 48 3.08 -7.55 4.45
N LEU A 49 2.14 -6.74 3.95
CA LEU A 49 2.17 -6.22 2.59
C LEU A 49 3.39 -5.36 2.27
N PHE A 50 3.85 -4.54 3.21
CA PHE A 50 4.93 -3.58 3.01
C PHE A 50 6.25 -4.00 3.65
N THR A 51 6.28 -5.13 4.35
CA THR A 51 7.50 -5.71 4.92
C THR A 51 8.50 -6.06 3.80
N GLY A 52 9.70 -5.46 3.82
CA GLY A 52 10.72 -5.71 2.81
C GLY A 52 10.48 -5.04 1.46
N THR A 53 9.56 -4.07 1.39
CA THR A 53 9.32 -3.23 0.21
C THR A 53 10.03 -1.88 0.35
N ASP A 54 10.41 -1.26 -0.77
CA ASP A 54 11.00 0.09 -0.80
C ASP A 54 9.95 1.21 -0.69
N ALA A 55 8.75 0.90 -0.18
CA ALA A 55 7.65 1.84 -0.10
C ALA A 55 7.80 2.82 1.08
N HIS A 56 7.42 4.08 0.87
CA HIS A 56 7.15 4.99 1.98
C HIS A 56 5.92 4.51 2.75
N VAL A 57 6.06 4.27 4.04
CA VAL A 57 4.96 3.79 4.90
C VAL A 57 4.50 4.90 5.81
N TYR A 58 3.21 5.22 5.75
CA TYR A 58 2.58 6.22 6.61
C TYR A 58 1.58 5.54 7.55
N LYS A 59 1.81 5.69 8.86
CA LYS A 59 0.91 5.22 9.90
C LYS A 59 -0.10 6.30 10.26
N PHE A 60 -1.37 5.96 10.14
CA PHE A 60 -2.49 6.80 10.57
C PHE A 60 -2.95 6.34 11.95
N SER A 61 -3.11 7.28 12.87
CA SER A 61 -3.60 7.00 14.23
C SER A 61 -4.52 8.11 14.71
N ARG A 62 -5.47 7.77 15.58
CA ARG A 62 -6.39 8.75 16.16
C ARG A 62 -6.74 8.36 17.59
N ASN A 63 -6.54 9.29 18.53
CA ASN A 63 -7.03 9.18 19.89
C ASN A 63 -8.44 9.78 19.98
N THR A 64 -9.27 9.26 20.89
CA THR A 64 -10.61 9.81 21.13
C THR A 64 -10.52 11.29 21.51
N GLY A 65 -11.22 12.15 20.77
CA GLY A 65 -11.19 13.60 20.98
C GLY A 65 -10.01 14.33 20.33
N GLU A 66 -9.05 13.63 19.72
CA GLU A 66 -7.93 14.23 19.00
C GLU A 66 -8.10 14.14 17.47
N PRO A 67 -7.45 15.03 16.69
CA PRO A 67 -7.31 14.89 15.24
C PRO A 67 -6.51 13.64 14.87
N THR A 68 -6.70 13.16 13.64
CA THR A 68 -5.87 12.09 13.07
C THR A 68 -4.43 12.57 12.94
N ARG A 69 -3.49 11.74 13.39
CA ARG A 69 -2.05 11.93 13.25
C ARG A 69 -1.52 10.98 12.18
N VAL A 70 -0.61 11.50 11.36
CA VAL A 70 0.10 10.73 10.33
C VAL A 70 1.59 10.78 10.68
N VAL A 71 2.21 9.61 10.73
CA VAL A 71 3.65 9.47 10.99
C VAL A 71 4.25 8.62 9.88
N GLU A 72 5.31 9.11 9.25
CA GLU A 72 6.11 8.29 8.34
C GLU A 72 6.94 7.30 9.16
N LEU A 73 6.84 6.01 8.82
CA LEU A 73 7.65 4.97 9.43
C LEU A 73 8.95 4.84 8.64
N SER A 74 10.08 4.98 9.33
CA SER A 74 11.37 4.58 8.78
C SER A 74 11.43 3.06 8.75
N GLN A 75 11.45 2.49 7.56
CA GLN A 75 11.68 1.05 7.32
C GLN A 75 13.16 0.70 7.54
#